data_AF-A0A952XTB8-F1
#
_entry.id   AF-A0A952XTB8-F1
#
_cell.length_a   1.000
_cell.length_b   1.000
_cell.length_c   1.000
_cell.angle_alpha   90.00
_cell.angle_beta   90.00
_cell.angle_gamma   90.00
#
_symmetry.space_group_name_H-M   'P 1'
#
loop_
_entity.id
_entity.type
_entity.pdbx_description
1 polymer ?
#
loop_
_entity_poly.entity_id
_entity_poly.type
_entity_poly.pdbx_seq_one_letter_code
_entity_poly.pdbx_strand_id
1 'polypeptide(L)'
;MNAMLAAWPPLFLGALCAAVATFAYWTLPTTVPTALFGFGGVAFAADARARRADFRRARDRIASAASRSDSVLVRELTQLYQQHKRSWCQRTSLIWAAAAALGPAGSRFVRRGFRKHGYQWWHITPDGTFSRHCPFFKISFWWALFGLPEERRRV
;
A
#
# COMPACT_ATOMS: atom_id res chain seq x y z
N MET A 1 -0.80 18.40 4.95
CA MET A 1 -0.71 17.96 3.54
C MET A 1 -0.03 16.60 3.37
N ASN A 2 1.22 16.40 3.85
CA ASN A 2 1.98 15.14 3.62
C ASN A 2 1.30 13.86 4.15
N ALA A 3 0.52 13.95 5.24
CA ALA A 3 -0.21 12.79 5.77
C ALA A 3 -1.33 12.30 4.83
N MET A 4 -1.99 13.22 4.10
CA MET A 4 -2.97 12.85 3.07
C MET A 4 -2.29 12.25 1.85
N LEU A 5 -1.13 12.78 1.46
CA LEU A 5 -0.30 12.23 0.38
C LEU A 5 0.37 10.89 0.76
N ALA A 6 0.46 10.54 2.05
CA ALA A 6 0.87 9.19 2.44
C ALA A 6 -0.28 8.17 2.29
N ALA A 7 -1.52 8.62 2.39
CA ALA A 7 -2.72 7.78 2.32
C ALA A 7 -3.46 7.87 0.97
N TRP A 8 -3.01 8.70 0.01
CA TRP A 8 -3.71 8.84 -1.26
C TRP A 8 -3.86 7.53 -2.05
N PRO A 9 -2.90 6.56 -2.02
CA PRO A 9 -3.06 5.31 -2.77
C PRO A 9 -4.32 4.51 -2.39
N PRO A 10 -4.55 4.14 -1.11
CA PRO A 10 -5.79 3.49 -0.76
C PRO A 10 -6.98 4.41 -1.00
N LEU A 11 -6.91 5.72 -0.67
CA LEU A 11 -8.01 6.67 -0.87
C LEU A 11 -8.52 6.71 -2.31
N PHE A 12 -7.62 6.75 -3.29
CA PHE A 12 -7.94 6.72 -4.71
C PHE A 12 -8.60 5.40 -5.11
N LEU A 13 -8.08 4.27 -4.62
CA LEU A 13 -8.66 2.96 -4.88
C LEU A 13 -10.08 2.84 -4.31
N GLY A 14 -10.31 3.32 -3.09
CA GLY A 14 -11.65 3.33 -2.49
C GLY A 14 -12.63 4.25 -3.23
N ALA A 15 -12.17 5.41 -3.71
CA ALA A 15 -12.99 6.29 -4.55
C ALA A 15 -13.37 5.61 -5.88
N LEU A 16 -12.43 4.90 -6.51
CA LEU A 16 -12.69 4.14 -7.72
C LEU A 16 -13.69 2.99 -7.47
N CYS A 17 -13.49 2.22 -6.38
CA CYS A 17 -14.41 1.16 -5.99
C CYS A 17 -15.82 1.70 -5.70
N ALA A 18 -15.93 2.85 -5.02
CA ALA A 18 -17.21 3.48 -4.76
C ALA A 18 -17.90 3.96 -6.05
N ALA A 19 -17.15 4.49 -7.02
CA ALA A 19 -17.69 4.87 -8.32
C ALA A 19 -18.23 3.66 -9.10
N VAL A 20 -17.43 2.59 -9.18
CA VAL A 20 -17.84 1.33 -9.84
C VAL A 20 -19.06 0.72 -9.17
N ALA A 21 -19.09 0.72 -7.84
CA ALA A 21 -20.19 0.10 -7.10
C ALA A 21 -21.46 0.98 -7.10
N THR A 22 -21.34 2.31 -7.22
CA THR A 22 -22.47 3.20 -7.53
C THR A 22 -23.07 2.89 -8.91
N PHE A 23 -22.22 2.63 -9.90
CA PHE A 23 -22.66 2.21 -11.23
C PHE A 23 -23.30 0.81 -11.21
N ALA A 24 -22.77 -0.12 -10.41
CA ALA A 24 -23.33 -1.47 -10.24
C ALA A 24 -24.66 -1.46 -9.47
N TYR A 25 -24.86 -0.51 -8.55
CA TYR A 25 -26.12 -0.33 -7.81
C TYR A 25 -27.30 0.00 -8.74
N TRP A 26 -27.04 0.60 -9.90
CA TRP A 26 -28.05 0.87 -10.92
C TRP A 26 -28.41 -0.37 -11.78
N THR A 27 -27.62 -1.44 -11.73
CA THR A 27 -27.74 -2.59 -12.64
C THR A 27 -27.98 -3.93 -11.96
N LEU A 28 -27.75 -4.04 -10.64
CA LEU A 28 -27.84 -5.30 -9.89
C LEU A 28 -28.85 -5.23 -8.72
N PRO A 29 -29.38 -6.38 -8.26
CA PRO A 29 -30.21 -6.46 -7.06
C PRO A 29 -29.48 -5.90 -5.82
N THR A 30 -30.18 -5.09 -5.02
CA THR A 30 -29.62 -4.15 -4.03
C THR A 30 -28.89 -4.77 -2.83
N THR A 31 -29.06 -6.07 -2.55
CA THR A 31 -28.52 -6.77 -1.37
C THR A 31 -27.03 -7.11 -1.48
N VAL A 32 -26.54 -7.43 -2.68
CA VAL A 32 -25.12 -7.76 -2.91
C VAL A 32 -24.20 -6.51 -2.84
N PRO A 33 -24.57 -5.35 -3.42
CA PRO A 33 -23.79 -4.12 -3.27
C PRO A 33 -23.63 -3.68 -1.81
N THR A 34 -24.68 -3.76 -0.98
CA THR A 34 -24.65 -3.23 0.40
C THR A 34 -23.64 -3.95 1.29
N ALA A 35 -23.58 -5.28 1.23
CA ALA A 35 -22.63 -6.07 2.03
C ALA A 35 -21.18 -5.84 1.59
N LEU A 36 -20.93 -5.74 0.27
CA LEU A 36 -19.62 -5.43 -0.29
C LEU A 36 -19.16 -4.01 0.06
N PHE A 37 -20.06 -3.03 0.05
CA PHE A 37 -19.77 -1.66 0.48
C PHE A 37 -19.47 -1.56 1.98
N GLY A 38 -20.22 -2.27 2.82
CA GLY A 38 -20.00 -2.28 4.27
C GLY A 38 -18.62 -2.84 4.64
N PHE A 39 -18.32 -4.07 4.21
CA PHE A 39 -17.03 -4.70 4.49
C PHE A 39 -15.86 -3.99 3.79
N GLY A 40 -16.05 -3.60 2.53
CA GLY A 40 -15.03 -2.87 1.76
C GLY A 40 -14.70 -1.51 2.38
N GLY A 41 -15.72 -0.78 2.85
CA GLY A 41 -15.55 0.50 3.52
C GLY A 41 -14.80 0.39 4.85
N VAL A 42 -15.11 -0.63 5.66
CA VAL A 42 -14.38 -0.88 6.91
C VAL A 42 -12.93 -1.28 6.65
N ALA A 43 -12.68 -2.19 5.70
CA ALA A 43 -11.33 -2.61 5.33
C ALA A 43 -10.50 -1.42 4.79
N PHE A 44 -11.11 -0.57 3.99
CA PHE A 44 -10.50 0.67 3.49
C PHE A 44 -10.16 1.65 4.62
N ALA A 45 -11.10 1.89 5.54
CA ALA A 45 -10.86 2.80 6.66
C ALA A 45 -9.75 2.27 7.58
N ALA A 46 -9.71 0.95 7.79
CA ALA A 46 -8.66 0.27 8.54
C ALA A 46 -7.29 0.42 7.84
N ASP A 47 -7.19 0.18 6.52
CA ASP A 47 -5.93 0.37 5.78
C ASP A 47 -5.51 1.85 5.81
N ALA A 48 -6.40 2.79 5.52
CA ALA A 48 -6.09 4.22 5.56
C ALA A 48 -5.59 4.68 6.94
N ARG A 49 -6.21 4.18 8.02
CA ARG A 49 -5.78 4.44 9.40
C ARG A 49 -4.41 3.81 9.69
N ALA A 50 -4.18 2.57 9.26
CA ALA A 50 -2.89 1.90 9.40
C ALA A 50 -1.78 2.67 8.67
N ARG A 51 -2.02 3.11 7.42
CA ARG A 51 -1.05 3.93 6.65
C ARG A 51 -0.75 5.26 7.31
N ARG A 52 -1.75 5.90 7.92
CA ARG A 52 -1.55 7.15 8.66
C ARG A 52 -0.78 6.92 9.96
N ALA A 53 -0.96 5.78 10.62
CA ALA A 53 -0.17 5.39 11.78
C ALA A 53 1.28 5.11 11.38
N ASP A 54 1.51 4.34 10.30
CA ASP A 54 2.84 4.03 9.77
C ASP A 54 3.58 5.30 9.34
N PHE A 55 2.91 6.21 8.63
CA PHE A 55 3.46 7.52 8.29
C PHE A 55 3.96 8.29 9.52
N ARG A 56 3.13 8.37 10.57
CA ARG A 56 3.49 9.09 11.80
C ARG A 56 4.68 8.46 12.50
N ARG A 57 4.64 7.13 12.68
CA ARG A 57 5.75 6.37 13.29
C ARG A 57 7.06 6.54 12.51
N ALA A 58 7.01 6.43 11.18
CA ALA A 58 8.19 6.61 10.34
C ALA A 58 8.72 8.04 10.41
N ARG A 59 7.84 9.05 10.36
CA ARG A 59 8.22 10.46 10.49
C ARG A 59 8.93 10.72 11.82
N ASP A 60 8.35 10.25 12.92
CA ASP A 60 8.86 10.51 14.26
C ASP A 60 10.20 9.80 14.50
N ARG A 61 10.37 8.58 13.98
CA ARG A 61 11.65 7.86 13.97
C ARG A 61 12.72 8.60 13.17
N ILE A 62 12.39 9.09 11.98
CA ILE A 62 13.32 9.86 11.14
C ILE A 62 13.72 11.17 11.83
N ALA A 63 12.75 11.91 12.37
CA ALA A 63 13.00 13.17 13.07
C ALA A 63 13.87 12.96 14.31
N SER A 64 13.60 11.91 15.10
CA SER A 64 14.40 11.58 16.28
C SER A 64 15.81 11.10 15.93
N ALA A 65 15.98 10.38 14.82
CA ALA A 65 17.30 9.96 14.36
C ALA A 65 18.12 11.16 13.85
N ALA A 66 17.47 12.08 13.13
CA ALA A 66 18.09 13.29 12.59
C ALA A 66 18.58 14.24 13.68
N SER A 67 17.90 14.31 14.83
CA SER A 67 18.35 15.15 15.96
C SER A 67 19.52 14.58 16.74
N ARG A 68 19.90 13.31 16.51
CA ARG A 68 21.00 12.64 17.22
C ARG A 68 22.31 12.72 16.46
N SER A 69 22.35 12.19 15.23
CA SER A 69 23.52 12.25 14.34
C SER A 69 23.21 11.68 12.95
N ASP A 70 24.03 12.04 11.97
CA ASP A 70 23.89 11.53 10.60
C ASP A 70 24.07 10.01 10.50
N SER A 71 24.96 9.41 11.28
CA SER A 71 25.18 7.95 11.27
C SER A 71 23.94 7.20 11.78
N VAL A 72 23.28 7.72 12.81
CA VAL A 72 22.02 7.17 13.33
C VAL A 72 20.90 7.34 12.31
N LEU A 73 20.81 8.50 11.65
CA LEU A 73 19.83 8.75 10.59
C LEU A 73 19.98 7.76 9.42
N VAL A 74 21.20 7.53 8.94
CA VAL A 74 21.46 6.59 7.84
C VAL A 74 21.06 5.17 8.22
N ARG A 75 21.40 4.73 9.44
CA ARG A 75 21.00 3.40 9.95
C ARG A 75 19.49 3.27 10.02
N GLU A 76 18.81 4.29 10.54
CA GLU A 76 17.36 4.29 10.71
C GLU A 76 16.62 4.25 9.36
N LEU A 77 17.07 5.06 8.40
CA LEU A 77 16.53 5.05 7.04
C LEU A 77 16.75 3.68 6.38
N THR A 78 17.92 3.07 6.57
CA THR A 78 18.23 1.71 6.08
C THR A 78 17.22 0.68 6.60
N GLN A 79 16.93 0.70 7.90
CA GLN A 79 15.94 -0.19 8.50
C GLN A 79 14.52 0.09 7.97
N LEU A 80 14.14 1.36 7.87
CA LEU A 80 12.83 1.76 7.35
C LEU A 80 12.64 1.35 5.88
N TYR A 81 13.67 1.39 5.04
CA TYR A 81 13.58 0.87 3.67
C TYR A 81 13.23 -0.61 3.65
N GLN A 82 13.89 -1.43 4.46
CA GLN A 82 13.63 -2.87 4.51
C GLN A 82 12.20 -3.17 4.98
N GLN A 83 11.67 -2.37 5.90
CA GLN A 83 10.29 -2.49 6.38
C GLN A 83 9.25 -2.05 5.33
N HIS A 84 9.56 -1.03 4.52
CA HIS A 84 8.60 -0.40 3.61
C HIS A 84 8.74 -0.83 2.15
N LYS A 85 9.68 -1.72 1.78
CA LYS A 85 9.92 -2.10 0.37
C LYS A 85 8.78 -2.92 -0.28
N ARG A 86 7.93 -3.57 0.51
CA ARG A 86 7.00 -4.62 0.05
C ARG A 86 5.82 -4.11 -0.79
N SER A 87 5.38 -2.87 -0.58
CA SER A 87 4.24 -2.34 -1.34
C SER A 87 4.46 -0.90 -1.79
N TRP A 88 3.80 -0.49 -2.86
CA TRP A 88 3.83 0.89 -3.33
C TRP A 88 3.27 1.88 -2.29
N CYS A 89 2.20 1.51 -1.56
CA CYS A 89 1.64 2.32 -0.50
C CYS A 89 2.63 2.57 0.65
N GLN A 90 3.39 1.54 1.06
CA GLN A 90 4.41 1.66 2.11
C GLN A 90 5.60 2.53 1.66
N ARG A 91 6.04 2.39 0.42
CA ARG A 91 7.12 3.22 -0.12
C ARG A 91 6.69 4.69 -0.20
N THR A 92 5.45 4.92 -0.62
CA THR A 92 4.85 6.26 -0.67
C THR A 92 4.75 6.87 0.73
N SER A 93 4.30 6.11 1.73
CA SER A 93 4.24 6.60 3.11
C SER A 93 5.63 6.97 3.65
N LEU A 94 6.67 6.17 3.36
CA LEU A 94 8.04 6.48 3.77
C LEU A 94 8.60 7.73 3.07
N ILE A 95 8.36 7.91 1.77
CA ILE A 95 8.79 9.09 1.02
C ILE A 95 8.21 10.36 1.65
N TRP A 96 6.91 10.36 1.95
CA TRP A 96 6.26 11.51 2.56
C TRP A 96 6.62 11.70 4.03
N ALA A 97 6.89 10.61 4.77
CA ALA A 97 7.39 10.69 6.13
C ALA A 97 8.77 11.37 6.17
N ALA A 98 9.67 10.98 5.27
CA ALA A 98 10.98 11.63 5.12
C ALA A 98 10.85 13.09 4.62
N ALA A 99 9.91 13.36 3.71
CA ALA A 99 9.61 14.73 3.28
C ALA A 99 9.15 15.62 4.44
N ALA A 100 8.33 15.07 5.34
CA ALA A 100 7.80 15.78 6.50
C ALA A 100 8.87 16.00 7.59
N ALA A 101 9.82 15.07 7.75
CA ALA A 101 10.86 15.16 8.77
C ALA A 101 12.10 15.95 8.34
N LEU A 102 12.52 15.81 7.08
CA LEU A 102 13.80 16.34 6.56
C LEU A 102 13.60 17.32 5.38
N GLY A 103 12.36 17.70 5.10
CA GLY A 103 12.01 18.51 3.93
C GLY A 103 12.20 17.78 2.59
N PRO A 104 12.22 18.52 1.46
CA PRO A 104 12.33 17.94 0.11
C PRO A 104 13.61 17.12 -0.14
N ALA A 105 14.66 17.34 0.63
CA ALA A 105 15.89 16.55 0.55
C ALA A 105 15.67 15.09 1.02
N GLY A 106 14.90 14.89 2.09
CA GLY A 106 14.59 13.56 2.61
C GLY A 106 13.81 12.71 1.61
N SER A 107 12.83 13.29 0.92
CA SER A 107 12.05 12.57 -0.09
C SER A 107 12.92 12.11 -1.26
N ARG A 108 13.87 12.95 -1.70
CA ARG A 108 14.85 12.61 -2.75
C ARG A 108 15.81 11.51 -2.30
N PHE A 109 16.27 11.57 -1.06
CA PHE A 109 17.12 10.51 -0.48
C PHE A 109 16.39 9.16 -0.49
N VAL A 110 15.14 9.14 0.01
CA VAL A 110 14.28 7.94 0.02
C VAL A 110 14.05 7.39 -1.39
N ARG A 111 13.74 8.25 -2.36
CA ARG A 111 13.59 7.83 -3.76
C ARG A 111 14.86 7.23 -4.35
N ARG A 112 16.03 7.82 -4.08
CA ARG A 112 17.32 7.29 -4.53
C ARG A 112 17.63 5.94 -3.88
N GLY A 113 17.34 5.77 -2.59
CA GLY A 113 17.51 4.51 -1.87
C GLY A 113 16.69 3.38 -2.51
N PHE A 114 15.39 3.60 -2.75
CA PHE A 114 14.56 2.62 -3.44
C PHE A 114 15.06 2.33 -4.87
N ARG A 115 15.49 3.34 -5.62
CA ARG A 115 16.04 3.16 -6.97
C ARG A 115 17.30 2.30 -7.00
N LYS A 116 18.19 2.43 -6.01
CA LYS A 116 19.38 1.58 -5.87
C LYS A 116 19.03 0.10 -5.63
N HIS A 117 17.89 -0.17 -5.02
CA HIS A 117 17.36 -1.53 -4.83
C HIS A 117 16.53 -2.02 -6.04
N GLY A 118 16.62 -1.36 -7.20
CA GLY A 118 15.90 -1.75 -8.41
C GLY A 118 14.44 -1.30 -8.46
N TYR A 119 13.95 -0.57 -7.46
CA TYR A 119 12.56 -0.13 -7.44
C TYR A 119 12.35 1.18 -8.21
N GLN A 120 11.42 1.17 -9.16
CA GLN A 120 10.93 2.38 -9.82
C GLN A 120 9.64 2.87 -9.17
N TRP A 121 9.43 4.20 -9.14
CA TRP A 121 8.33 4.79 -8.37
C TRP A 121 6.94 4.42 -8.94
N TRP A 122 6.87 4.14 -10.24
CA TRP A 122 5.67 3.67 -10.94
C TRP A 122 5.38 2.18 -10.77
N HIS A 123 6.27 1.41 -10.11
CA HIS A 123 5.97 0.02 -9.79
C HIS A 123 4.87 -0.04 -8.72
N ILE A 124 3.62 -0.16 -9.14
CA ILE A 124 2.46 -0.43 -8.27
C ILE A 124 2.68 -1.78 -7.56
N THR A 125 3.17 -2.78 -8.31
CA THR A 125 3.71 -4.04 -7.77
C THR A 125 5.16 -4.21 -8.20
N PRO A 126 6.12 -4.07 -7.29
CA PRO A 126 7.53 -4.14 -7.65
C PRO A 126 8.05 -5.55 -7.88
N ASP A 127 7.27 -6.57 -7.51
CA ASP A 127 7.74 -7.96 -7.45
C ASP A 127 7.08 -8.84 -8.54
N GLY A 128 6.48 -8.23 -9.57
CA GLY A 128 5.62 -8.98 -10.49
C GLY A 128 4.42 -9.62 -9.78
N THR A 129 4.02 -9.07 -8.62
CA THR A 129 2.94 -9.57 -7.78
C THR A 129 1.59 -9.53 -8.49
N PHE A 130 1.44 -8.74 -9.55
CA PHE A 130 0.33 -8.81 -10.53
C PHE A 130 0.86 -9.08 -11.95
N SER A 131 1.77 -10.04 -12.09
CA SER A 131 2.10 -10.67 -13.38
C SER A 131 1.14 -11.82 -13.67
N ARG A 132 1.20 -12.41 -14.87
CA ARG A 132 0.46 -13.64 -15.23
C ARG A 132 0.71 -14.81 -14.26
N HIS A 133 1.78 -14.74 -13.46
CA HIS A 133 2.14 -15.76 -12.48
C HIS A 133 1.57 -15.50 -11.07
N CYS A 134 0.90 -14.38 -10.86
CA CYS A 134 0.28 -14.03 -9.59
C CYS A 134 -0.75 -15.09 -9.17
N PRO A 135 -0.65 -15.65 -7.94
CA PRO A 135 -1.64 -16.60 -7.41
C PRO A 135 -3.05 -16.02 -7.36
N PHE A 136 -3.22 -14.72 -7.08
CA PHE A 136 -4.53 -14.07 -7.02
C PHE A 136 -5.29 -14.07 -8.36
N PHE A 137 -4.60 -14.23 -9.49
CA PHE A 137 -5.25 -14.40 -10.80
C PHE A 137 -5.59 -15.85 -11.14
N LYS A 138 -5.16 -16.82 -10.32
CA LYS A 138 -5.50 -18.22 -10.49
C LYS A 138 -6.77 -18.53 -9.71
N ILE A 139 -7.81 -18.98 -10.40
CA ILE A 139 -9.07 -19.40 -9.77
C ILE A 139 -8.82 -20.47 -8.68
N SER A 140 -7.84 -21.35 -8.88
CA SER A 140 -7.46 -22.38 -7.91
C SER A 140 -6.97 -21.82 -6.56
N PHE A 141 -6.35 -20.64 -6.54
CA PHE A 141 -5.94 -19.98 -5.29
C PHE A 141 -7.16 -19.60 -4.43
N TRP A 142 -8.22 -19.09 -5.07
CA TRP A 142 -9.45 -18.75 -4.39
C TRP A 142 -10.19 -20.00 -3.91
N TRP A 143 -10.22 -21.07 -4.71
CA TRP A 143 -10.81 -22.35 -4.30
C TRP A 143 -10.10 -22.93 -3.07
N ALA A 144 -8.77 -22.90 -3.04
CA ALA A 144 -7.99 -23.33 -1.88
C ALA A 144 -8.28 -22.48 -0.64
N LEU A 145 -8.46 -21.16 -0.80
CA LEU A 145 -8.80 -20.25 0.30
C LEU A 145 -10.18 -20.54 0.91
N PHE A 146 -11.13 -20.98 0.09
CA PHE A 146 -12.48 -21.37 0.52
C PHE A 146 -12.62 -22.85 0.88
N GLY A 147 -11.52 -23.61 0.92
CA GLY A 147 -11.53 -25.04 1.26
C GLY A 147 -12.26 -25.92 0.24
N LEU A 148 -12.44 -25.43 -1.00
CA LEU A 148 -13.08 -26.20 -2.06
C LEU A 148 -12.04 -27.14 -2.70
N PRO A 149 -12.30 -28.46 -2.75
CA PRO A 149 -11.36 -29.42 -3.31
C PRO A 149 -11.12 -29.15 -4.80
N GLU A 150 -9.87 -29.32 -5.23
CA GLU A 150 -9.40 -29.11 -6.60
C GLU A 150 -9.86 -30.24 -7.56
N GLU A 151 -11.08 -30.74 -7.40
CA GLU A 151 -11.66 -31.81 -8.23
C GLU A 151 -12.56 -31.24 -9.33
N ARG A 152 -11.93 -30.73 -10.39
CA ARG A 152 -12.35 -30.94 -11.79
C ARG A 152 -11.37 -30.26 -12.75
N ARG A 153 -10.28 -30.96 -13.08
CA ARG A 153 -9.55 -30.75 -14.34
C ARG A 153 -9.50 -32.05 -15.13
N ARG A 154 -10.64 -32.40 -15.72
CA ARG A 154 -10.76 -33.18 -16.96
C ARG A 154 -12.07 -32.81 -17.63
N VAL A 155 -12.06 -31.76 -18.43
CA VAL A 155 -12.69 -31.71 -19.76
C VAL A 155 -11.76 -30.87 -20.63
#